data_AF-A0A7C4CI31-F1
#
_entry.id   AF-A0A7C4CI31-F1
#
_cell.length_a   1.000
_cell.length_b   1.000
_cell.length_c   1.000
_cell.angle_alpha   90.00
_cell.angle_beta   90.00
_cell.angle_gamma   90.00
#
_symmetry.space_group_name_H-M   'P 1'
#
loop_
_entity.id
_entity.type
_entity.pdbx_description
1 polymer ?
#
loop_
_entity_poly.entity_id
_entity_poly.type
_entity_poly.pdbx_seq_one_letter_code
_entity_poly.pdbx_strand_id
1 'polypeptide(L)'
;DRDLEALRTVLSDPSFRPDMLKIYPTLVIPGTPLYDMWKRGEYEGLTDEEFEEFLRKALPMMPRWIRLQHVQRDIPGDFIAAGPKRRNLRQIVEEKLLKSGIKVEEIRFREAGRVAHKGLSPDYSSTRIEVIEYEASGGIEFFLSVIDKNDVLIGILRLRIPSPLAHRWEVDERTSLIRELHVYGRMVPIGVSPKEEAQHRGYGASLMREAERISSELGMKKILVISGIGAREYFRRMGYKKVKGSFYMGKDLSEGCS
;
A
#
# COMPACT_ATOMS: atom_id res chain seq x y z
N ASP A 1 2.29 -26.38 0.60
CA ASP A 1 1.10 -25.68 1.11
C ASP A 1 0.54 -24.83 -0.04
N ARG A 2 -0.69 -25.13 -0.50
CA ARG A 2 -1.28 -24.53 -1.72
C ARG A 2 -1.66 -23.06 -1.52
N ASP A 3 -2.04 -22.66 -0.30
CA ASP A 3 -2.46 -21.29 -0.01
C ASP A 3 -1.28 -20.32 -0.06
N LEU A 4 -0.14 -20.75 0.47
CA LEU A 4 1.10 -19.97 0.39
C LEU A 4 1.63 -19.90 -1.04
N GLU A 5 1.42 -20.94 -1.84
CA GLU A 5 1.81 -20.90 -3.25
C GLU A 5 0.96 -19.92 -4.06
N ALA A 6 -0.35 -19.92 -3.83
CA ALA A 6 -1.23 -18.92 -4.43
C ALA A 6 -0.83 -17.49 -4.01
N LEU A 7 -0.48 -17.29 -2.74
CA LEU A 7 0.05 -16.01 -2.28
C LEU A 7 1.37 -15.66 -3.00
N ARG A 8 2.33 -16.60 -3.11
CA ARG A 8 3.57 -16.37 -3.87
C ARG A 8 3.29 -15.90 -5.28
N THR A 9 2.40 -16.58 -6.00
CA THR A 9 2.00 -16.19 -7.36
C THR A 9 1.48 -14.75 -7.38
N VAL A 10 0.54 -14.39 -6.50
CA VAL A 10 -0.01 -13.02 -6.43
C VAL A 10 1.07 -11.97 -6.17
N LEU A 11 2.09 -12.31 -5.37
CA LEU A 11 3.17 -11.40 -5.00
C LEU A 11 4.28 -11.29 -6.05
N SER A 12 4.56 -12.35 -6.80
CA SER A 12 5.73 -12.44 -7.68
C SER A 12 5.40 -12.29 -9.17
N ASP A 13 4.24 -12.76 -9.63
CA ASP A 13 3.85 -12.72 -11.04
C ASP A 13 3.44 -11.29 -11.44
N PRO A 14 4.10 -10.68 -12.46
CA PRO A 14 3.78 -9.34 -12.95
C PRO A 14 2.32 -9.13 -13.37
N SER A 15 1.58 -10.20 -13.66
CA SER A 15 0.15 -10.15 -13.99
C SER A 15 -0.72 -9.73 -12.79
N PHE A 16 -0.19 -9.83 -11.57
CA PHE A 16 -0.88 -9.45 -10.33
C PHE A 16 -0.21 -8.25 -9.63
N ARG A 17 0.79 -8.49 -8.77
CA ARG A 17 1.53 -7.49 -7.96
C ARG A 17 0.66 -6.31 -7.47
N PRO A 18 -0.37 -6.59 -6.64
CA PRO A 18 -1.31 -5.57 -6.22
C PRO A 18 -0.67 -4.58 -5.24
N ASP A 19 -1.18 -3.34 -5.21
CA ASP A 19 -0.76 -2.33 -4.23
C ASP A 19 -1.23 -2.65 -2.80
N MET A 20 -2.38 -3.30 -2.69
CA MET A 20 -3.05 -3.63 -1.44
C MET A 20 -3.62 -5.04 -1.46
N LEU A 21 -3.54 -5.72 -0.32
CA LEU A 21 -4.14 -7.04 -0.13
C LEU A 21 -5.12 -7.02 1.05
N LYS A 22 -6.20 -7.80 0.94
CA LYS A 22 -7.10 -8.15 2.04
C LYS A 22 -7.10 -9.67 2.15
N ILE A 23 -6.65 -10.16 3.31
CA ILE A 23 -6.63 -11.60 3.59
C ILE A 23 -7.75 -11.89 4.59
N TYR A 24 -8.70 -12.71 4.15
CA TYR A 24 -9.80 -13.18 4.98
C TYR A 24 -9.80 -14.71 4.96
N PRO A 25 -9.80 -15.38 6.12
CA PRO A 25 -10.09 -16.79 6.14
C PRO A 25 -11.54 -16.98 5.68
N THR A 26 -11.80 -18.06 4.95
CA THR A 26 -13.17 -18.41 4.58
C THR A 26 -13.94 -18.76 5.85
N LEU A 27 -15.10 -18.13 6.04
CA LEU A 27 -15.98 -18.34 7.19
C LEU A 27 -17.27 -19.03 6.72
N VAL A 28 -17.71 -20.01 7.48
CA VAL A 28 -18.99 -20.69 7.27
C VAL A 28 -20.07 -19.94 8.03
N ILE A 29 -21.02 -19.37 7.29
CA ILE A 29 -22.11 -18.56 7.84
C ILE A 29 -23.45 -19.28 7.61
N PRO A 30 -24.31 -19.44 8.63
CA PRO A 30 -25.64 -20.02 8.48
C PRO A 30 -26.43 -19.39 7.32
N GLY A 31 -27.13 -20.23 6.56
CA GLY A 31 -27.93 -19.79 5.40
C GLY A 31 -27.15 -19.59 4.10
N THR A 32 -25.87 -19.97 4.06
CA THR A 32 -25.05 -19.95 2.82
C THR A 32 -24.89 -21.36 2.22
N PRO A 33 -24.61 -21.50 0.91
CA PRO A 33 -24.31 -22.81 0.32
C PRO A 33 -23.15 -23.53 1.01
N LEU A 34 -22.14 -22.77 1.46
CA LEU A 34 -20.98 -23.30 2.17
C LEU A 34 -21.38 -23.91 3.54
N TYR A 35 -22.40 -23.37 4.20
CA TYR A 35 -22.94 -23.93 5.44
C TYR A 35 -23.64 -25.27 5.21
N ASP A 36 -24.35 -25.42 4.09
CA ASP A 36 -24.95 -26.71 3.74
C ASP A 36 -23.88 -27.76 3.41
N MET A 37 -22.80 -27.38 2.72
CA MET A 37 -21.64 -28.25 2.50
C MET A 37 -20.97 -28.66 3.81
N TRP A 38 -20.74 -27.70 4.72
CA TRP A 38 -20.17 -27.94 6.04
C TRP A 38 -21.04 -28.91 6.87
N LYS A 39 -22.37 -28.72 6.90
CA LYS A 39 -23.31 -29.64 7.58
C LYS A 39 -23.26 -31.06 7.02
N ARG A 40 -22.95 -31.23 5.72
CA ARG A 40 -22.78 -32.55 5.08
C ARG A 40 -21.36 -33.13 5.24
N GLY A 41 -20.43 -32.41 5.87
CA GLY A 41 -19.03 -32.82 6.00
C GLY A 41 -18.20 -32.67 4.72
N GLU A 42 -18.70 -31.94 3.71
CA GLU A 42 -18.01 -31.69 2.44
C GLU A 42 -17.03 -30.51 2.51
N TYR A 43 -17.08 -29.72 3.57
CA TYR A 43 -16.20 -28.58 3.81
C TYR A 43 -15.81 -28.51 5.28
N GLU A 44 -14.54 -28.25 5.54
CA GLU A 44 -14.00 -27.96 6.86
C GLU A 44 -13.41 -26.55 6.86
N GLY A 45 -13.81 -25.74 7.85
CA GLY A 45 -13.32 -24.38 8.01
C GLY A 45 -12.02 -24.35 8.80
N LEU A 46 -11.13 -23.42 8.47
CA LEU A 46 -9.86 -23.25 9.21
C LEU A 46 -10.10 -22.96 10.70
N THR A 47 -9.22 -23.49 11.53
CA THR A 47 -9.10 -23.12 12.95
C THR A 47 -8.37 -21.78 13.12
N ASP A 48 -8.47 -21.18 14.31
CA ASP A 48 -7.71 -19.98 14.65
C ASP A 48 -6.19 -20.25 14.53
N GLU A 49 -5.73 -21.42 14.97
CA GLU A 49 -4.33 -21.83 14.96
C GLU A 49 -3.77 -22.04 13.54
N GLU A 50 -4.54 -22.65 12.64
CA GLU A 50 -4.15 -22.81 11.23
C GLU A 50 -4.04 -21.47 10.53
N PHE A 51 -5.00 -20.57 10.75
CA PHE A 51 -4.95 -19.25 10.16
C PHE A 51 -3.82 -18.39 10.74
N GLU A 52 -3.54 -18.53 12.04
CA GLU A 52 -2.37 -17.91 12.67
C GLU A 52 -1.06 -18.39 12.03
N GLU A 53 -0.91 -19.70 11.82
CA GLU A 53 0.28 -20.29 11.18
C GLU A 53 0.42 -19.85 9.72
N PHE A 54 -0.69 -19.74 8.99
CA PHE A 54 -0.70 -19.16 7.64
C PHE A 54 -0.17 -17.72 7.67
N LEU A 55 -0.70 -16.86 8.55
CA LEU A 55 -0.28 -15.46 8.66
C LEU A 55 1.19 -15.33 9.03
N ARG A 56 1.69 -16.20 9.93
CA ARG A 56 3.10 -16.23 10.33
C ARG A 56 4.04 -16.47 9.15
N LYS A 57 3.62 -17.28 8.19
CA LYS A 57 4.37 -17.54 6.95
C LYS A 57 4.13 -16.47 5.88
N ALA A 58 2.92 -15.92 5.81
CA ALA A 58 2.52 -14.96 4.79
C ALA A 58 3.11 -13.57 4.99
N LEU A 59 3.13 -13.04 6.23
CA LEU A 59 3.57 -11.67 6.50
C LEU A 59 5.03 -11.38 6.05
N PRO A 60 6.01 -12.26 6.31
CA PRO A 60 7.40 -12.04 5.87
C PRO A 60 7.58 -12.08 4.35
N MET A 61 6.63 -12.66 3.60
CA MET A 61 6.68 -12.73 2.14
C MET A 61 6.23 -11.42 1.47
N MET A 62 5.55 -10.54 2.20
CA MET A 62 4.92 -9.34 1.64
C MET A 62 5.97 -8.30 1.23
N PRO A 63 5.99 -7.88 -0.05
CA PRO A 63 6.90 -6.86 -0.51
C PRO A 63 6.67 -5.49 0.13
N ARG A 64 7.73 -4.66 0.13
CA ARG A 64 7.74 -3.31 0.71
C ARG A 64 6.71 -2.35 0.12
N TRP A 65 6.25 -2.59 -1.11
CA TRP A 65 5.23 -1.77 -1.80
C TRP A 65 3.79 -2.21 -1.54
N ILE A 66 3.57 -3.36 -0.89
CA ILE A 66 2.23 -3.85 -0.59
C ILE A 66 1.79 -3.34 0.77
N ARG A 67 0.53 -2.93 0.85
CA ARG A 67 -0.15 -2.67 2.12
C ARG A 67 -1.16 -3.77 2.40
N LEU A 68 -0.92 -4.56 3.45
CA LEU A 68 -1.91 -5.52 3.92
C LEU A 68 -2.96 -4.78 4.75
N GLN A 69 -4.21 -4.79 4.30
CA GLN A 69 -5.34 -4.16 5.01
C GLN A 69 -5.75 -4.98 6.25
N HIS A 70 -6.89 -4.62 6.86
CA HIS A 70 -7.40 -5.38 8.01
C HIS A 70 -7.59 -6.85 7.63
N VAL A 71 -6.96 -7.72 8.41
CA VAL A 71 -7.00 -9.17 8.26
C VAL A 71 -8.14 -9.63 9.16
N GLN A 72 -9.19 -10.23 8.56
CA GLN A 72 -10.51 -10.57 9.16
C GLN A 72 -11.63 -9.54 8.98
N ARG A 73 -12.83 -10.07 8.72
CA ARG A 73 -14.06 -9.30 8.58
C ARG A 73 -14.66 -9.02 9.95
N ASP A 74 -15.33 -7.88 10.10
CA ASP A 74 -16.07 -7.52 11.31
C ASP A 74 -17.41 -8.28 11.38
N ILE A 75 -17.32 -9.60 11.55
CA ILE A 75 -18.48 -10.49 11.74
C ILE A 75 -18.53 -10.90 13.23
N PRO A 76 -19.68 -10.81 13.92
CA PRO A 76 -19.81 -11.32 15.28
C PRO A 76 -19.62 -12.83 15.31
N GLY A 77 -18.86 -13.32 16.29
CA GLY A 77 -18.46 -14.73 16.38
C GLY A 77 -19.63 -15.71 16.47
N ASP A 78 -20.76 -15.25 17.01
CA ASP A 78 -22.00 -16.02 17.13
C ASP A 78 -22.64 -16.36 15.77
N PHE A 79 -22.34 -15.58 14.73
CA PHE A 79 -22.78 -15.86 13.35
C PHE A 79 -21.84 -16.79 12.58
N ILE A 80 -20.73 -17.22 13.18
CA ILE A 80 -19.72 -18.07 12.53
C ILE A 80 -19.94 -19.52 12.98
N ALA A 81 -20.45 -20.35 12.05
CA ALA A 81 -20.63 -21.78 12.27
C ALA A 81 -19.28 -22.53 12.31
N ALA A 82 -18.36 -22.18 11.40
CA ALA A 82 -16.99 -22.69 11.36
C ALA A 82 -16.04 -21.66 10.72
N GLY A 83 -14.77 -21.69 11.11
CA GLY A 83 -13.75 -20.71 10.73
C GLY A 83 -13.15 -19.96 11.93
N PRO A 84 -12.06 -19.19 11.73
CA PRO A 84 -11.40 -18.44 12.80
C PRO A 84 -12.33 -17.38 13.43
N LYS A 85 -12.32 -17.27 14.75
CA LYS A 85 -13.19 -16.35 15.52
C LYS A 85 -12.41 -15.27 16.27
N ARG A 86 -11.12 -15.47 16.55
CA ARG A 86 -10.27 -14.46 17.23
C ARG A 86 -10.06 -13.26 16.31
N ARG A 87 -10.26 -12.04 16.82
CA ARG A 87 -10.22 -10.79 16.03
C ARG A 87 -8.85 -10.10 15.93
N ASN A 88 -7.88 -10.57 16.71
CA ASN A 88 -6.57 -9.94 16.86
C ASN A 88 -5.42 -10.85 16.38
N LEU A 89 -5.71 -11.86 15.56
CA LEU A 89 -4.70 -12.84 15.12
C LEU A 89 -3.51 -12.18 14.44
N ARG A 90 -3.73 -11.15 13.62
CA ARG A 90 -2.63 -10.41 13.00
C ARG A 90 -1.69 -9.79 14.02
N GLN A 91 -2.21 -9.16 15.07
CA GLN A 91 -1.38 -8.54 16.12
C GLN A 91 -0.57 -9.60 16.86
N ILE A 92 -1.19 -10.72 17.22
CA ILE A 92 -0.53 -11.85 17.88
C ILE A 92 0.64 -12.36 17.03
N VAL A 93 0.43 -12.52 15.72
CA VAL A 93 1.47 -12.96 14.78
C VAL A 93 2.58 -11.92 14.64
N GLU A 94 2.24 -10.64 14.51
CA GLU A 94 3.22 -9.54 14.42
C GLU A 94 4.14 -9.51 15.65
N GLU A 95 3.59 -9.66 16.87
CA GLU A 95 4.36 -9.72 18.10
C GLU A 95 5.27 -10.96 18.17
N LYS A 96 4.78 -12.12 17.71
CA LYS A 96 5.59 -13.35 17.63
C LYS A 96 6.75 -13.20 16.65
N LEU A 97 6.49 -12.70 15.44
CA LEU A 97 7.51 -12.47 14.42
C LEU A 97 8.57 -11.48 14.91
N LEU A 98 8.16 -10.39 15.57
CA LEU A 98 9.08 -9.40 16.14
C LEU A 98 9.99 -10.02 17.22
N LYS A 99 9.43 -10.82 18.14
CA LYS A 99 10.20 -11.54 19.17
C LYS A 99 11.18 -12.56 18.56
N SER A 100 10.82 -13.17 17.44
CA SER A 100 11.66 -14.11 16.70
C SER A 100 12.67 -13.44 15.76
N GLY A 101 12.72 -12.10 15.70
CA GLY A 101 13.62 -11.36 14.81
C GLY A 101 13.28 -11.49 13.32
N ILE A 102 12.11 -11.99 12.97
CA ILE A 102 11.65 -12.11 11.58
C ILE A 102 11.10 -10.75 11.15
N LYS A 103 11.67 -10.20 10.08
CA LYS A 103 11.26 -8.89 9.55
C LYS A 103 9.94 -9.00 8.79
N VAL A 104 9.08 -8.02 9.01
CA VAL A 104 7.87 -7.77 8.21
C VAL A 104 8.05 -6.41 7.56
N GLU A 105 8.05 -6.38 6.23
CA GLU A 105 8.44 -5.18 5.47
C GLU A 105 7.29 -4.47 4.77
N GLU A 106 6.08 -5.02 4.84
CA GLU A 106 4.91 -4.41 4.22
C GLU A 106 4.56 -3.06 4.85
N ILE A 107 3.84 -2.24 4.09
CA ILE A 107 3.56 -0.84 4.40
C ILE A 107 2.95 -0.69 5.80
N ARG A 108 1.86 -1.42 6.11
CA ARG A 108 1.07 -1.21 7.33
C ARG A 108 1.88 -1.46 8.60
N PHE A 109 2.78 -2.43 8.59
CA PHE A 109 3.68 -2.73 9.69
C PHE A 109 4.64 -1.56 9.96
N ARG A 110 5.04 -0.82 8.92
CA ARG A 110 6.03 0.28 9.02
C ARG A 110 5.42 1.68 9.15
N GLU A 111 4.14 1.87 8.87
CA GLU A 111 3.45 3.18 8.94
C GLU A 111 3.72 3.93 10.25
N ALA A 112 4.15 5.20 10.16
CA ALA A 112 4.39 6.10 11.29
C ALA A 112 3.24 6.14 12.32
N GLY A 113 1.99 6.08 11.85
CA GLY A 113 0.80 6.06 12.71
C GLY A 113 0.57 4.75 13.47
N ARG A 114 1.34 3.69 13.16
CA ARG A 114 1.18 2.35 13.74
C ARG A 114 2.39 1.88 14.52
N VAL A 115 3.56 2.52 14.41
CA VAL A 115 4.78 2.01 15.05
C VAL A 115 4.84 2.17 16.57
N ALA A 116 3.93 2.95 17.18
CA ALA A 116 3.94 3.24 18.62
C ALA A 116 3.85 1.97 19.50
N HIS A 117 3.05 0.97 19.11
CA HIS A 117 2.94 -0.31 19.85
C HIS A 117 4.25 -1.12 19.85
N LYS A 118 5.18 -0.79 18.94
CA LYS A 118 6.52 -1.38 18.86
C LYS A 118 7.58 -0.59 19.64
N GLY A 119 7.17 0.42 20.42
CA GLY A 119 8.08 1.31 21.14
C GLY A 119 8.86 2.27 20.24
N LEU A 120 8.42 2.47 19.00
CA LEU A 120 9.07 3.34 18.02
C LEU A 120 8.29 4.62 17.82
N SER A 121 9.01 5.66 17.39
CA SER A 121 8.45 6.94 16.94
C SER A 121 9.20 7.39 15.69
N PRO A 122 8.54 8.07 14.74
CA PRO A 122 9.22 8.57 13.55
C PRO A 122 10.33 9.56 13.91
N ASP A 123 11.54 9.32 13.43
CA ASP A 123 12.66 10.26 13.49
C ASP A 123 12.71 11.10 12.21
N TYR A 124 12.04 12.25 12.23
CA TYR A 124 11.97 13.13 11.08
C TYR A 124 13.28 13.84 10.70
N SER A 125 14.33 13.73 11.53
CA SER A 125 15.65 14.33 11.25
C SER A 125 16.54 13.44 10.38
N SER A 126 16.23 12.14 10.28
CA SER A 126 17.06 11.14 9.60
C SER A 126 16.38 10.53 8.36
N THR A 127 15.44 11.27 7.76
CA THR A 127 14.63 10.74 6.66
C THR A 127 15.38 10.65 5.34
N ARG A 128 15.13 9.58 4.58
CA ARG A 128 15.60 9.39 3.20
C ARG A 128 14.45 8.92 2.29
N ILE A 129 14.62 9.09 0.98
CA ILE A 129 13.74 8.48 -0.02
C ILE A 129 14.39 7.17 -0.50
N GLU A 130 13.62 6.09 -0.47
CA GLU A 130 13.94 4.83 -1.14
C GLU A 130 13.03 4.66 -2.37
N VAL A 131 13.56 4.07 -3.43
CA VAL A 131 12.83 3.79 -4.67
C VAL A 131 12.95 2.30 -4.97
N ILE A 132 11.81 1.65 -5.21
CA ILE A 132 11.76 0.25 -5.64
C ILE A 132 11.09 0.18 -6.99
N GLU A 133 11.81 -0.32 -7.98
CA GLU A 133 11.30 -0.57 -9.33
C GLU A 133 10.80 -2.01 -9.45
N TYR A 134 9.63 -2.21 -10.05
CA TYR A 134 9.10 -3.54 -10.36
C TYR A 134 8.14 -3.50 -11.54
N GLU A 135 8.14 -4.56 -12.35
CA GLU A 135 7.16 -4.73 -13.42
C GLU A 135 5.77 -5.03 -12.87
N ALA A 136 4.71 -4.47 -13.46
CA ALA A 136 3.33 -4.91 -13.21
C ALA A 136 2.42 -4.60 -14.40
N SER A 137 1.63 -5.60 -14.81
CA SER A 137 0.65 -5.50 -15.91
C SER A 137 1.27 -4.93 -17.20
N GLY A 138 2.45 -5.42 -17.57
CA GLY A 138 3.22 -5.01 -18.76
C GLY A 138 3.76 -3.58 -18.74
N GLY A 139 3.68 -2.88 -17.60
CA GLY A 139 4.31 -1.57 -17.38
C GLY A 139 5.28 -1.62 -16.22
N ILE A 140 5.91 -0.50 -15.92
CA ILE A 140 6.90 -0.39 -14.83
C ILE A 140 6.34 0.47 -13.70
N GLU A 141 6.43 -0.04 -12.48
CA GLU A 141 6.07 0.67 -11.25
C GLU A 141 7.33 1.09 -10.51
N PHE A 142 7.28 2.31 -9.98
CA PHE A 142 8.27 2.88 -9.08
C PHE A 142 7.54 3.21 -7.77
N PHE A 143 7.83 2.42 -6.74
CA PHE A 143 7.37 2.70 -5.38
C PHE A 143 8.41 3.54 -4.65
N LEU A 144 8.09 4.81 -4.46
CA LEU A 144 8.91 5.75 -3.69
C LEU A 144 8.39 5.76 -2.26
N SER A 145 9.29 5.74 -1.29
CA SER A 145 8.93 5.84 0.13
C SER A 145 9.88 6.74 0.91
N VAL A 146 9.33 7.61 1.76
CA VAL A 146 10.09 8.34 2.77
C VAL A 146 10.12 7.50 4.04
N ILE A 147 11.32 7.16 4.50
CA ILE A 147 11.53 6.40 5.73
C ILE A 147 12.62 7.02 6.60
N ASP A 148 12.63 6.73 7.90
CA ASP A 148 13.70 7.12 8.82
C ASP A 148 14.80 6.04 8.96
N LYS A 149 15.77 6.29 9.84
CA LYS A 149 16.84 5.32 10.15
C LYS A 149 16.35 4.01 10.79
N ASN A 150 15.15 4.00 11.36
CA ASN A 150 14.52 2.84 12.00
C ASN A 150 13.53 2.11 11.08
N ASP A 151 13.51 2.45 9.78
CA ASP A 151 12.59 1.92 8.77
C ASP A 151 11.10 2.25 9.07
N VAL A 152 10.84 3.35 9.79
CA VAL A 152 9.49 3.89 9.98
C VAL A 152 9.07 4.62 8.71
N LEU A 153 7.92 4.23 8.16
CA LEU A 153 7.37 4.76 6.92
C LEU A 153 6.55 6.03 7.15
N ILE A 154 7.01 7.13 6.56
CA ILE A 154 6.44 8.48 6.72
C ILE A 154 5.57 8.86 5.52
N GLY A 155 5.90 8.39 4.32
CA GLY A 155 5.09 8.66 3.14
C GLY A 155 5.45 7.77 1.97
N ILE A 156 4.55 7.66 1.00
CA ILE A 156 4.68 6.85 -0.21
C ILE A 156 4.22 7.63 -1.44
N LEU A 157 4.77 7.29 -2.58
CA LEU A 157 4.27 7.67 -3.89
C LEU A 157 4.40 6.46 -4.83
N ARG A 158 3.36 6.23 -5.64
CA ARG A 158 3.35 5.20 -6.69
C ARG A 158 3.40 5.87 -8.06
N LEU A 159 4.55 5.79 -8.70
CA LEU A 159 4.76 6.27 -10.07
C LEU A 159 4.69 5.07 -11.01
N ARG A 160 3.99 5.20 -12.13
CA ARG A 160 3.85 4.17 -13.16
C ARG A 160 4.25 4.72 -14.51
N ILE A 161 5.08 3.96 -15.22
CA ILE A 161 5.22 4.04 -16.68
C ILE A 161 4.21 3.04 -17.27
N PRO A 162 3.14 3.52 -17.91
CA PRO A 162 2.06 2.66 -18.37
C PRO A 162 2.52 1.72 -19.49
N SER A 163 1.81 0.60 -19.65
CA SER A 163 2.04 -0.30 -20.77
C SER A 163 1.46 0.27 -22.06
N PRO A 164 1.86 -0.23 -23.24
CA PRO A 164 1.27 0.15 -24.52
C PRO A 164 -0.25 -0.11 -24.64
N LEU A 165 -0.84 -0.85 -23.70
CA LEU A 165 -2.27 -1.15 -23.63
C LEU A 165 -3.09 -0.04 -22.92
N ALA A 166 -2.45 1.05 -22.49
CA ALA A 166 -3.17 2.19 -21.91
C ALA A 166 -4.15 2.79 -22.93
N HIS A 167 -5.42 2.91 -22.53
CA HIS A 167 -6.52 3.27 -23.43
C HIS A 167 -7.08 4.69 -23.21
N ARG A 168 -6.62 5.38 -22.15
CA ARG A 168 -7.08 6.73 -21.83
C ARG A 168 -6.46 7.72 -22.81
N TRP A 169 -7.29 8.51 -23.47
CA TRP A 169 -6.86 9.45 -24.52
C TRP A 169 -5.81 10.47 -24.05
N GLU A 170 -5.77 10.78 -22.75
CA GLU A 170 -4.80 11.72 -22.18
C GLU A 170 -3.44 11.09 -21.82
N VAL A 171 -3.30 9.76 -21.98
CA VAL A 171 -2.10 8.97 -21.67
C VAL A 171 -1.51 8.42 -22.97
N ASP A 172 -0.26 8.78 -23.24
CA ASP A 172 0.53 8.33 -24.38
C ASP A 172 1.84 7.65 -23.93
N GLU A 173 2.67 7.25 -24.88
CA GLU A 173 3.96 6.60 -24.63
C GLU A 173 5.01 7.49 -23.94
N ARG A 174 4.74 8.79 -23.79
CA ARG A 174 5.61 9.75 -23.10
C ARG A 174 4.94 10.32 -21.84
N THR A 175 3.91 9.65 -21.32
CA THR A 175 3.17 10.05 -20.13
C THR A 175 3.41 9.09 -18.98
N SER A 176 3.89 9.61 -17.84
CA SER A 176 3.94 8.87 -16.58
C SER A 176 2.74 9.18 -15.69
N LEU A 177 2.41 8.25 -14.78
CA LEU A 177 1.24 8.32 -13.92
C LEU A 177 1.62 8.24 -12.44
N ILE A 178 1.23 9.22 -11.64
CA ILE A 178 1.21 9.12 -10.18
C ILE A 178 -0.16 8.57 -9.77
N ARG A 179 -0.17 7.31 -9.33
CA ARG A 179 -1.38 6.56 -8.96
C ARG A 179 -1.80 6.83 -7.51
N GLU A 180 -0.84 7.06 -6.64
CA GLU A 180 -1.05 7.33 -5.22
C GLU A 180 0.06 8.25 -4.71
N LEU A 181 -0.34 9.21 -3.87
CA LEU A 181 0.55 9.96 -2.98
C LEU A 181 -0.10 9.93 -1.60
N HIS A 182 0.63 9.47 -0.59
CA HIS A 182 0.14 9.41 0.78
C HIS A 182 1.25 9.76 1.76
N VAL A 183 0.99 10.69 2.67
CA VAL A 183 1.89 11.02 3.78
C VAL A 183 1.21 10.61 5.07
N TYR A 184 1.81 9.67 5.80
CA TYR A 184 1.33 9.20 7.08
C TYR A 184 1.60 10.28 8.13
N GLY A 185 0.56 11.01 8.52
CA GLY A 185 0.65 11.92 9.66
C GLY A 185 0.75 11.16 10.98
N ARG A 186 1.23 11.84 12.03
CA ARG A 186 0.91 11.38 13.40
C ARG A 186 -0.61 11.35 13.56
N MET A 187 -1.15 10.33 14.23
CA MET A 187 -2.39 10.50 14.98
C MET A 187 -2.08 11.50 16.08
N VAL A 188 -2.17 12.79 15.77
CA VAL A 188 -1.94 13.84 16.76
C VAL A 188 -3.17 13.91 17.67
N PRO A 189 -2.99 13.92 19.01
CA PRO A 189 -4.04 14.39 19.90
C PRO A 189 -4.49 15.78 19.45
N ILE A 190 -5.77 16.08 19.61
CA ILE A 190 -6.37 17.36 19.23
C ILE A 190 -5.52 18.52 19.80
N GLY A 191 -4.98 19.39 18.93
CA GLY A 191 -4.34 20.66 19.30
C GLY A 191 -2.84 20.81 19.02
N VAL A 192 -2.36 20.56 17.79
CA VAL A 192 -0.91 20.65 17.48
C VAL A 192 -0.51 21.80 16.56
N SER A 193 0.72 22.29 16.80
CA SER A 193 1.29 23.54 16.30
C SER A 193 1.58 23.59 14.79
N PRO A 194 1.64 24.79 14.17
CA PRO A 194 1.87 24.98 12.73
C PRO A 194 3.15 24.34 12.15
N LYS A 195 4.15 24.06 13.00
CA LYS A 195 5.46 23.54 12.59
C LYS A 195 5.40 22.07 12.15
N GLU A 196 4.55 21.26 12.77
CA GLU A 196 4.38 19.85 12.41
C GLU A 196 3.58 19.67 11.11
N GLU A 197 2.57 20.53 10.86
CA GLU A 197 1.81 20.53 9.62
C GLU A 197 2.68 20.93 8.40
N ALA A 198 3.60 21.87 8.60
CA ALA A 198 4.57 22.27 7.57
C ALA A 198 5.51 21.12 7.18
N GLN A 199 5.89 20.28 8.14
CA GLN A 199 6.78 19.13 7.91
C GLN A 199 6.09 18.03 7.07
N HIS A 200 4.81 17.75 7.33
CA HIS A 200 4.02 16.82 6.50
C HIS A 200 3.87 17.31 5.05
N ARG A 201 3.73 18.63 4.84
CA ARG A 201 3.68 19.20 3.48
C ARG A 201 5.01 19.04 2.73
N GLY A 202 6.14 19.04 3.45
CA GLY A 202 7.48 18.90 2.87
C GLY A 202 7.72 17.53 2.21
N TYR A 203 7.33 16.44 2.87
CA TYR A 203 7.58 15.09 2.36
C TYR A 203 6.81 14.77 1.09
N GLY A 204 5.54 15.17 1.01
CA GLY A 204 4.76 14.98 -0.22
C GLY A 204 5.36 15.75 -1.39
N ALA A 205 5.83 16.98 -1.17
CA ALA A 205 6.50 17.76 -2.21
C ALA A 205 7.84 17.14 -2.65
N SER A 206 8.61 16.58 -1.72
CA SER A 206 9.85 15.87 -2.04
C SER A 206 9.60 14.60 -2.86
N LEU A 207 8.58 13.81 -2.51
CA LEU A 207 8.18 12.64 -3.30
C LEU A 207 7.74 13.03 -4.72
N MET A 208 6.95 14.10 -4.85
CA MET A 208 6.52 14.61 -6.16
C MET A 208 7.70 15.05 -7.02
N ARG A 209 8.67 15.79 -6.45
CA ARG A 209 9.88 16.19 -7.17
C ARG A 209 10.70 14.99 -7.63
N GLU A 210 10.82 13.97 -6.79
CA GLU A 210 11.55 12.76 -7.15
C GLU A 210 10.84 11.98 -8.25
N ALA A 211 9.51 11.89 -8.21
CA ALA A 211 8.73 11.29 -9.27
C ALA A 211 8.84 12.04 -10.61
N GLU A 212 8.88 13.38 -10.56
CA GLU A 212 9.13 14.22 -11.73
C GLU A 212 10.54 14.00 -12.29
N ARG A 213 11.57 13.93 -11.42
CA ARG A 213 12.96 13.63 -11.81
C ARG A 213 13.06 12.28 -12.53
N ILE A 214 12.55 11.21 -11.91
CA ILE A 214 12.55 9.85 -12.50
C ILE A 214 11.83 9.85 -13.85
N SER A 215 10.67 10.50 -13.93
CA SER A 215 9.91 10.58 -15.18
C SER A 215 10.70 11.28 -16.29
N SER A 216 11.33 12.42 -15.98
CA SER A 216 12.14 13.17 -16.95
C SER A 216 13.37 12.38 -17.40
N GLU A 217 14.05 11.67 -16.49
CA GLU A 217 15.21 10.81 -16.82
C GLU A 217 14.83 9.64 -17.74
N LEU A 218 13.61 9.13 -17.61
CA LEU A 218 13.04 8.12 -18.51
C LEU A 218 12.49 8.72 -19.82
N GLY A 219 12.69 10.02 -20.06
CA GLY A 219 12.29 10.71 -21.28
C GLY A 219 10.79 11.03 -21.38
N MET A 220 10.05 10.89 -20.28
CA MET A 220 8.63 11.28 -20.23
C MET A 220 8.51 12.79 -20.36
N LYS A 221 7.48 13.24 -21.09
CA LYS A 221 7.21 14.67 -21.34
C LYS A 221 6.07 15.20 -20.50
N LYS A 222 5.31 14.30 -19.88
CA LYS A 222 4.10 14.64 -19.13
C LYS A 222 3.93 13.70 -17.96
N ILE A 223 3.47 14.25 -16.85
CA ILE A 223 3.12 13.48 -15.66
C ILE A 223 1.68 13.78 -15.26
N LEU A 224 0.90 12.73 -15.01
CA LEU A 224 -0.51 12.81 -14.61
C LEU A 224 -0.71 12.23 -13.22
N VAL A 225 -1.49 12.90 -12.39
CA VAL A 225 -1.78 12.50 -11.02
C VAL A 225 -3.26 12.14 -10.88
N ILE A 226 -3.55 10.95 -10.36
CA ILE A 226 -4.90 10.60 -9.90
C ILE A 226 -5.17 11.42 -8.63
N SER A 227 -6.11 12.37 -8.71
CA SER A 227 -6.37 13.30 -7.62
C SER A 227 -7.86 13.38 -7.29
N GLY A 228 -8.20 13.00 -6.06
CA GLY A 228 -9.52 13.26 -5.48
C GLY A 228 -9.81 14.77 -5.43
N ILE A 229 -11.09 15.15 -5.47
CA ILE A 229 -11.51 16.54 -5.63
C ILE A 229 -10.87 17.46 -4.56
N GLY A 230 -10.83 17.02 -3.30
CA GLY A 230 -10.27 17.79 -2.18
C GLY A 230 -8.76 17.97 -2.20
N ALA A 231 -8.02 17.17 -2.99
CA ALA A 231 -6.56 17.24 -3.06
C ALA A 231 -6.04 18.06 -4.25
N ARG A 232 -6.92 18.51 -5.17
CA ARG A 232 -6.49 19.18 -6.41
C ARG A 232 -5.72 20.47 -6.15
N GLU A 233 -6.10 21.22 -5.12
CA GLU A 233 -5.44 22.49 -4.78
C GLU A 233 -3.99 22.31 -4.35
N TYR A 234 -3.68 21.19 -3.68
CA TYR A 234 -2.31 20.83 -3.35
C TYR A 234 -1.44 20.70 -4.61
N PHE A 235 -1.94 20.00 -5.64
CA PHE A 235 -1.22 19.83 -6.90
C PHE A 235 -1.14 21.13 -7.71
N ARG A 236 -2.15 22.00 -7.65
CA ARG A 236 -2.12 23.32 -8.32
C ARG A 236 -0.95 24.17 -7.84
N ARG A 237 -0.68 24.17 -6.53
CA ARG A 237 0.47 24.88 -5.95
C ARG A 237 1.82 24.35 -6.44
N MET A 238 1.87 23.12 -6.98
CA MET A 238 3.06 22.51 -7.58
C MET A 238 3.11 22.67 -9.11
N GLY A 239 2.21 23.47 -9.69
CA GLY A 239 2.16 23.73 -11.13
C GLY A 239 1.31 22.76 -11.94
N TYR A 240 0.62 21.80 -11.29
CA TYR A 240 -0.29 20.91 -12.00
C TYR A 240 -1.60 21.62 -12.36
N LYS A 241 -2.11 21.34 -13.55
CA LYS A 241 -3.37 21.89 -14.05
C LYS A 241 -4.39 20.79 -14.22
N LYS A 242 -5.68 21.14 -14.12
CA LYS A 242 -6.75 20.18 -14.34
C LYS A 242 -6.80 19.79 -15.82
N VAL A 243 -6.71 18.49 -16.11
CA VAL A 243 -6.95 18.00 -17.48
C VAL A 243 -8.46 18.05 -17.74
N LYS A 244 -8.86 18.83 -18.75
CA LYS A 244 -10.28 19.02 -19.13
C LYS A 244 -10.89 17.67 -19.52
N GLY A 245 -12.09 17.37 -19.01
CA GLY A 245 -12.80 16.12 -19.32
C GLY A 245 -12.19 14.85 -18.70
N SER A 246 -11.22 14.98 -17.79
CA SER A 246 -10.58 13.86 -17.12
C SER A 246 -10.66 14.00 -15.59
N PHE A 247 -10.28 12.98 -14.82
CA PHE A 247 -10.06 13.06 -13.37
C PHE A 247 -8.61 13.41 -12.99
N TYR A 248 -7.65 13.35 -13.94
CA TYR A 248 -6.24 13.67 -13.68
C TYR A 248 -5.96 15.18 -13.46
N MET A 249 -4.93 15.45 -12.67
CA MET A 249 -4.16 16.69 -12.70
C MET A 249 -2.89 16.44 -13.51
N GLY A 250 -2.51 17.32 -14.41
CA GLY A 250 -1.36 17.12 -15.31
C GLY A 250 -0.34 18.25 -15.25
N LYS A 251 0.92 17.90 -15.48
CA LYS A 251 2.04 18.83 -15.61
C LYS A 251 2.93 18.38 -16.76
N ASP A 252 3.31 19.32 -17.60
CA ASP A 252 4.33 19.07 -18.63
C ASP A 252 5.71 19.10 -17.94
N LEU A 253 6.51 18.09 -18.24
CA LEU A 253 7.89 17.99 -17.78
C LEU A 253 8.75 18.70 -18.82
N SER A 254 9.35 19.83 -18.43
CA SER A 254 10.36 20.48 -19.27
C SER A 254 11.51 19.51 -19.51
N GLU A 255 12.01 19.44 -20.74
CA GLU A 255 13.31 18.81 -21.00
C GLU A 255 14.33 19.49 -20.09
N GLY A 256 14.86 18.74 -19.12
CA GLY A 256 16.01 19.21 -18.38
C GLY A 256 17.10 19.48 -19.41
N CYS A 257 17.53 20.74 -19.52
CA CYS A 257 18.77 21.05 -20.22
C CYS A 257 19.86 20.15 -19.63
N SER A 258 20.44 19.33 -20.49
CA SER A 258 21.71 18.63 -20.30
C SER A 258 22.78 19.54 -19.73
#